data_AF-A0A952K9C4-F1
#
_entry.id   AF-A0A952K9C4-F1
#
_cell.length_a   1.000
_cell.length_b   1.000
_cell.length_c   1.000
_cell.angle_alpha   90.00
_cell.angle_beta   90.00
_cell.angle_gamma   90.00
#
_symmetry.space_group_name_H-M   'P 1'
#
loop_
_entity.id
_entity.type
_entity.pdbx_description
1 polymer ?
#
loop_
_entity_poly.entity_id
_entity_poly.type
_entity_poly.pdbx_seq_one_letter_code
_entity_poly.pdbx_strand_id
1 'polypeptide(L)'
;MTQATASPTRSPTVSLSIAEAAEASGLSAYTLRYYEQIGLIAPIDRRSGARRYSDADMRWLDFLVRLRATGMSMQAMQRYAQLLRKGNADSSLAERQTMLEEHAAQLEADIRKQRETLQFIRKKIRGYEEMRAVPKRA
;
A
#
# COMPACT_ATOMS: atom_id res chain seq x y z
N MET A 1 10.65 1.99 -55.03
CA MET A 1 10.86 2.74 -53.77
C MET A 1 9.52 2.98 -53.09
N THR A 2 9.11 2.11 -52.17
CA THR A 2 8.06 2.40 -51.18
C THR A 2 8.38 1.55 -49.96
N GLN A 3 8.99 2.17 -48.95
CA GLN A 3 9.40 1.49 -47.73
C GLN A 3 8.17 1.13 -46.90
N ALA A 4 8.14 -0.12 -46.45
CA ALA A 4 7.31 -0.58 -45.36
C ALA A 4 7.61 0.27 -44.11
N THR A 5 6.60 0.96 -43.61
CA THR A 5 6.64 1.54 -42.27
C THR A 5 6.59 0.40 -41.27
N ALA A 6 7.76 -0.01 -40.79
CA ALA A 6 7.88 -0.84 -39.61
C ALA A 6 7.27 -0.09 -38.41
N SER A 7 6.17 -0.63 -37.88
CA SER A 7 5.56 -0.16 -36.63
C SER A 7 6.60 -0.14 -35.51
N PRO A 8 6.58 0.86 -34.61
CA PRO A 8 7.55 0.94 -33.54
C PRO A 8 7.36 -0.27 -32.61
N THR A 9 8.44 -1.02 -32.42
CA THR A 9 8.57 -2.09 -31.46
C THR A 9 8.06 -1.62 -30.10
N ARG A 10 6.86 -2.05 -29.70
CA ARG A 10 6.44 -1.95 -28.30
C ARG A 10 7.35 -2.88 -27.52
N SER A 11 8.27 -2.30 -26.74
CA SER A 11 9.06 -2.98 -25.72
C SER A 11 8.15 -3.93 -24.91
N PRO A 12 8.64 -5.11 -24.50
CA PRO A 12 7.81 -6.03 -23.74
C PRO A 12 7.33 -5.30 -22.48
N THR A 13 6.02 -5.07 -22.36
CA THR A 13 5.42 -4.65 -21.10
C THR A 13 5.73 -5.75 -20.10
N VAL A 14 6.73 -5.52 -19.24
CA VAL A 14 7.12 -6.47 -18.21
C VAL A 14 5.88 -6.67 -17.34
N SER A 15 5.40 -7.91 -17.31
CA SER A 15 4.24 -8.26 -16.52
C SER A 15 4.61 -9.39 -15.58
N LEU A 16 4.52 -9.11 -14.29
CA LEU A 16 5.00 -10.00 -13.24
C LEU A 16 4.07 -11.19 -13.10
N SER A 17 4.62 -12.37 -12.91
CA SER A 17 3.88 -13.51 -12.38
C SER A 17 3.36 -13.21 -10.98
N ILE A 18 2.44 -14.04 -10.48
CA ILE A 18 1.95 -13.92 -9.10
C ILE A 18 3.07 -14.12 -8.05
N ALA A 19 4.11 -14.90 -8.36
CA ALA A 19 5.23 -15.12 -7.45
C ALA A 19 6.11 -13.86 -7.36
N GLU A 20 6.46 -13.27 -8.50
CA GLU A 20 7.22 -12.02 -8.57
C GLU A 20 6.44 -10.85 -7.95
N ALA A 21 5.13 -10.76 -8.20
CA ALA A 21 4.27 -9.74 -7.60
C ALA A 21 4.16 -9.92 -6.07
N ALA A 22 4.09 -11.15 -5.58
CA ALA A 22 4.07 -11.46 -4.15
C ALA A 22 5.38 -11.00 -3.48
N GLU A 23 6.52 -11.35 -4.07
CA GLU A 23 7.83 -10.91 -3.59
C GLU A 23 7.95 -9.39 -3.59
N ALA A 24 7.62 -8.73 -4.69
CA ALA A 24 7.75 -7.28 -4.84
C ALA A 24 6.81 -6.48 -3.91
N SER A 25 5.62 -7.01 -3.61
CA SER A 25 4.64 -6.33 -2.74
C SER A 25 4.75 -6.71 -1.26
N GLY A 26 5.54 -7.74 -0.92
CA GLY A 26 5.57 -8.34 0.41
C GLY A 26 4.26 -9.06 0.80
N LEU A 27 3.34 -9.26 -0.15
CA LEU A 27 2.09 -9.98 0.06
C LEU A 27 2.24 -11.45 -0.32
N SER A 28 1.52 -12.34 0.35
CA SER A 28 1.46 -13.73 -0.11
C SER A 28 0.69 -13.84 -1.43
N ALA A 29 1.03 -14.83 -2.25
CA ALA A 29 0.24 -15.16 -3.44
C ALA A 29 -1.22 -15.52 -3.09
N TYR A 30 -1.49 -16.02 -1.87
CA TYR A 30 -2.86 -16.20 -1.37
C TYR A 30 -3.55 -14.84 -1.18
N THR A 31 -2.89 -13.86 -0.55
CA THR A 31 -3.42 -12.51 -0.34
C THR A 31 -3.72 -11.81 -1.66
N LEU A 32 -2.86 -11.96 -2.67
CA LEU A 32 -3.12 -11.39 -4.00
C LEU A 32 -4.38 -11.95 -4.65
N ARG A 33 -4.58 -13.29 -4.57
CA ARG A 33 -5.82 -13.95 -5.05
C ARG A 33 -7.03 -13.51 -4.24
N TYR A 34 -6.88 -13.39 -2.92
CA TYR A 34 -7.93 -12.94 -2.03
C TYR A 34 -8.36 -11.49 -2.35
N TYR A 35 -7.41 -10.59 -2.60
CA TYR A 35 -7.70 -9.21 -2.98
C TYR A 35 -8.44 -9.11 -4.31
N GLU A 36 -8.11 -9.97 -5.28
CA GLU A 36 -8.86 -10.08 -6.53
C GLU A 36 -10.28 -10.59 -6.26
N GLN A 37 -10.41 -11.66 -5.46
CA GLN A 37 -11.69 -12.30 -5.14
C GLN A 37 -12.68 -11.34 -4.48
N ILE A 38 -12.22 -10.51 -3.53
CA ILE A 38 -13.09 -9.56 -2.83
C ILE A 38 -13.28 -8.24 -3.59
N GLY A 39 -12.74 -8.14 -4.81
CA GLY A 39 -12.85 -6.95 -5.66
C GLY A 39 -12.06 -5.75 -5.15
N LEU A 40 -10.98 -5.95 -4.40
CA LEU A 40 -10.05 -4.90 -3.99
C LEU A 40 -9.13 -4.49 -5.15
N ILE A 41 -8.71 -5.47 -5.95
CA ILE A 41 -8.05 -5.27 -7.24
C ILE A 41 -8.99 -5.74 -8.36
N ALA A 42 -8.84 -5.18 -9.55
CA ALA A 42 -9.57 -5.65 -10.73
C ALA A 42 -9.11 -7.09 -11.10
N PRO A 43 -9.92 -7.85 -11.85
CA PRO A 43 -9.49 -9.13 -12.39
C PRO A 43 -8.15 -8.98 -13.13
N ILE A 44 -7.17 -9.79 -12.75
CA ILE A 44 -5.81 -9.70 -13.30
C ILE A 44 -5.76 -10.48 -14.61
N ASP A 45 -5.17 -9.86 -15.63
CA ASP A 45 -4.97 -10.46 -16.94
C ASP A 45 -4.23 -11.79 -16.84
N ARG A 46 -4.60 -12.72 -17.73
CA ARG A 46 -3.98 -14.04 -17.80
C ARG A 46 -3.26 -14.22 -19.13
N ARG A 47 -2.01 -14.66 -19.08
CA ARG A 47 -1.24 -15.11 -20.25
C ARG A 47 -0.88 -16.58 -20.07
N SER A 48 -1.28 -17.42 -21.02
CA SER A 48 -1.12 -18.88 -20.96
C SER A 48 -1.68 -19.49 -19.66
N GLY A 49 -2.84 -19.00 -19.20
CA GLY A 49 -3.50 -19.47 -17.98
C GLY A 49 -2.94 -18.92 -16.66
N ALA A 50 -1.81 -18.21 -16.67
CA ALA A 50 -1.19 -17.61 -15.48
C ALA A 50 -1.47 -16.11 -15.36
N ARG A 51 -1.71 -15.62 -14.14
CA ARG A 51 -1.89 -14.18 -13.85
C ARG A 51 -0.64 -13.38 -14.18
N ARG A 52 -0.85 -12.20 -14.76
CA ARG A 52 0.19 -11.25 -15.15
C ARG A 52 -0.15 -9.86 -14.64
N TYR A 53 0.61 -9.41 -13.64
CA TYR A 53 0.45 -8.12 -13.00
C TYR A 53 1.22 -7.06 -13.80
N SER A 54 0.52 -6.01 -14.20
CA SER A 54 1.11 -4.84 -14.85
C SER A 54 1.71 -3.88 -13.83
N ASP A 55 2.47 -2.89 -14.29
CA ASP A 55 2.98 -1.81 -13.44
C ASP A 55 1.85 -1.02 -12.76
N ALA A 56 0.69 -0.90 -13.41
CA ALA A 56 -0.47 -0.23 -12.83
C ALA A 56 -1.05 -1.04 -11.66
N ASP A 57 -1.12 -2.37 -11.80
CA ASP A 57 -1.55 -3.26 -10.73
C ASP A 57 -0.58 -3.19 -9.55
N MET A 58 0.73 -3.14 -9.81
CA MET A 58 1.74 -3.04 -8.76
C MET A 58 1.67 -1.71 -8.00
N ARG A 59 1.45 -0.58 -8.69
CA ARG A 59 1.22 0.71 -8.02
C ARG A 59 -0.04 0.70 -7.16
N TRP A 60 -1.10 0.06 -7.64
CA TRP A 60 -2.34 -0.08 -6.88
C TRP A 60 -2.15 -0.96 -5.63
N LEU A 61 -1.40 -2.06 -5.76
CA LEU A 61 -1.05 -2.93 -4.64
C LEU A 61 -0.20 -2.20 -3.59
N ASP A 62 0.82 -1.43 -3.99
CA ASP A 62 1.62 -0.62 -3.05
C ASP A 62 0.74 0.35 -2.25
N PHE A 63 -0.21 1.01 -2.91
CA PHE A 63 -1.16 1.88 -2.24
C PHE A 63 -2.02 1.13 -1.21
N LEU A 64 -2.61 -0.02 -1.59
CA LEU A 64 -3.38 -0.85 -0.67
C LEU A 64 -2.56 -1.35 0.53
N VAL A 65 -1.29 -1.71 0.31
CA VAL A 65 -0.38 -2.12 1.38
C VAL A 65 -0.17 -0.98 2.38
N ARG A 66 0.05 0.25 1.91
CA ARG A 66 0.23 1.44 2.77
C ARG A 66 -1.03 1.78 3.56
N LEU A 67 -2.20 1.73 2.92
CA LEU A 67 -3.48 1.96 3.60
C LEU A 67 -3.72 0.94 4.70
N ARG A 68 -3.49 -0.35 4.41
CA ARG A 68 -3.62 -1.42 5.42
C ARG A 68 -2.61 -1.25 6.55
N ALA A 69 -1.35 -0.94 6.24
CA ALA A 69 -0.28 -0.79 7.23
C ALA A 69 -0.55 0.39 8.19
N THR A 70 -1.31 1.38 7.74
CA THR A 70 -1.72 2.56 8.53
C THR A 70 -3.11 2.40 9.15
N GLY A 71 -3.67 1.19 9.16
CA GLY A 71 -4.89 0.87 9.91
C GLY A 71 -6.21 1.12 9.16
N MET A 72 -6.18 1.44 7.86
CA MET A 72 -7.43 1.54 7.09
C MET A 72 -8.13 0.18 7.04
N SER A 73 -9.42 0.16 7.37
CA SER A 73 -10.20 -1.07 7.38
C SER A 73 -10.36 -1.68 5.98
N MET A 74 -10.53 -3.00 5.92
CA MET A 74 -10.79 -3.69 4.64
C MET A 74 -12.03 -3.14 3.93
N GLN A 75 -13.07 -2.80 4.70
CA GLN A 75 -14.32 -2.25 4.18
C GLN A 75 -14.10 -0.87 3.54
N ALA A 76 -13.30 0.00 4.16
CA ALA A 76 -12.94 1.30 3.59
C ALA A 76 -12.12 1.14 2.30
N MET A 77 -11.14 0.23 2.27
CA MET A 77 -10.38 -0.05 1.05
C MET A 77 -11.29 -0.60 -0.08
N GLN A 78 -12.27 -1.45 0.24
CA GLN A 78 -13.27 -1.91 -0.74
C GLN A 78 -14.14 -0.78 -1.26
N ARG A 79 -14.59 0.13 -0.38
CA ARG A 79 -15.35 1.32 -0.77
C ARG A 79 -14.55 2.19 -1.74
N TYR A 80 -13.27 2.44 -1.42
CA TYR A 80 -12.38 3.21 -2.29
C TYR A 80 -12.21 2.54 -3.66
N ALA A 81 -11.98 1.22 -3.69
CA ALA A 81 -11.86 0.45 -4.93
C ALA A 81 -13.14 0.51 -5.78
N GLN A 82 -14.33 0.47 -5.16
CA GLN A 82 -15.60 0.64 -5.84
C GLN A 82 -15.74 2.04 -6.44
N LEU A 83 -15.34 3.09 -5.72
CA LEU A 83 -15.38 4.47 -6.21
C LEU A 83 -14.45 4.66 -7.40
N LEU A 84 -13.24 4.12 -7.33
CA LEU A 84 -12.31 4.12 -8.47
C LEU A 84 -12.94 3.49 -9.72
N ARG A 85 -13.65 2.36 -9.57
CA ARG A 85 -14.33 1.70 -10.69
C ARG A 85 -15.48 2.51 -11.30
N LYS A 86 -16.12 3.40 -10.53
CA LYS A 86 -17.12 4.33 -11.05
C LYS A 86 -16.51 5.45 -11.91
N GLY A 87 -15.18 5.51 -12.00
CA GLY A 87 -14.46 6.50 -12.79
C GLY A 87 -14.35 7.85 -12.07
N ASN A 88 -14.08 8.89 -12.86
CA ASN A 88 -13.72 10.21 -12.37
C ASN A 88 -14.87 11.21 -12.42
N ALA A 89 -16.11 10.74 -12.19
CA ALA A 89 -17.21 11.66 -11.91
C ALA A 89 -16.89 12.45 -10.63
N ASP A 90 -17.27 13.73 -10.58
CA ASP A 90 -16.94 14.64 -9.47
C ASP A 90 -17.33 14.08 -8.10
N SER A 91 -18.48 13.40 -8.00
CA SER A 91 -18.92 12.75 -6.76
C SER A 91 -18.02 11.61 -6.31
N SER A 92 -17.45 10.83 -7.25
CA SER A 92 -16.48 9.77 -6.93
C SER A 92 -15.13 10.34 -6.51
N LEU A 93 -14.68 11.40 -7.18
CA LEU A 93 -13.42 12.07 -6.83
C LEU A 93 -13.50 12.71 -5.45
N ALA A 94 -14.58 13.45 -5.17
CA ALA A 94 -14.81 14.09 -3.89
C ALA A 94 -14.85 13.06 -2.75
N GLU A 95 -15.61 11.96 -2.91
CA GLU A 95 -15.68 10.94 -1.85
C GLU A 95 -14.35 10.23 -1.63
N ARG A 96 -13.60 9.92 -2.70
CA ARG A 96 -12.24 9.34 -2.57
C ARG A 96 -11.28 10.29 -1.86
N GLN A 97 -11.37 11.59 -2.15
CA GLN A 97 -10.56 12.60 -1.50
C GLN A 97 -10.89 12.69 -0.02
N THR A 98 -12.16 12.80 0.35
CA THR A 98 -12.61 12.84 1.75
C THR A 98 -12.12 11.63 2.54
N MET A 99 -12.25 10.42 1.99
CA MET A 99 -11.76 9.20 2.66
C MET A 99 -10.25 9.24 2.95
N LEU A 100 -9.45 9.85 2.05
CA LEU A 100 -8.01 9.96 2.25
C LEU A 100 -7.63 11.09 3.21
N GLU A 101 -8.36 12.20 3.18
CA GLU A 101 -8.18 13.31 4.13
C GLU A 101 -8.49 12.87 5.57
N GLU A 102 -9.59 12.14 5.77
CA GLU A 102 -9.96 11.56 7.07
C GLU A 102 -8.88 10.59 7.57
N HIS A 103 -8.41 9.70 6.70
CA HIS A 103 -7.37 8.74 7.05
C HIS A 103 -6.02 9.41 7.33
N ALA A 104 -5.67 10.45 6.57
CA ALA A 104 -4.46 11.24 6.81
C ALA A 104 -4.53 11.95 8.17
N ALA A 105 -5.66 12.57 8.51
CA ALA A 105 -5.85 13.23 9.80
C ALA A 105 -5.73 12.23 10.98
N GLN A 106 -6.28 11.02 10.82
CA GLN A 106 -6.13 9.95 11.82
C GLN A 106 -4.67 9.51 11.95
N LEU A 107 -3.97 9.29 10.83
CA LEU A 107 -2.56 8.90 10.83
C LEU A 107 -1.68 9.97 11.49
N GLU A 108 -1.94 11.25 11.25
CA GLU A 108 -1.22 12.34 11.92
C GLU A 108 -1.44 12.33 13.44
N ALA A 109 -2.66 12.05 13.89
CA ALA A 109 -2.97 11.91 15.32
C ALA A 109 -2.21 10.73 15.95
N ASP A 110 -2.17 9.59 15.26
CA ASP A 110 -1.44 8.41 15.72
C ASP A 110 0.07 8.68 15.80
N ILE A 111 0.64 9.35 14.80
CA ILE A 111 2.05 9.76 14.79
C ILE A 111 2.36 10.68 15.98
N ARG A 112 1.49 11.64 16.31
CA ARG A 112 1.68 12.52 17.48
C ARG A 112 1.72 11.70 18.77
N LYS A 113 0.74 10.81 18.98
CA LYS A 113 0.66 9.93 20.15
C LYS A 113 1.89 9.01 20.28
N GLN A 114 2.36 8.45 19.17
CA GLN A 114 3.55 7.61 19.14
C GLN A 114 4.82 8.41 19.50
N ARG A 115 4.95 9.65 19.03
CA ARG A 115 6.08 10.54 19.38
C ARG A 115 6.08 10.88 20.86
N GLU A 116 4.93 11.21 21.44
CA GLU A 116 4.79 11.47 22.88
C GLU A 116 5.18 10.24 23.71
N THR A 117 4.69 9.06 23.30
CA THR A 117 5.03 7.78 23.94
C THR A 117 6.52 7.50 23.87
N LEU A 118 7.15 7.71 22.71
CA LEU A 118 8.59 7.53 22.52
C LEU A 118 9.40 8.46 23.44
N GLN A 119 8.98 9.73 23.60
CA GLN A 119 9.63 10.67 24.51
C GLN A 119 9.55 10.19 25.97
N PHE A 120 8.39 9.69 26.40
CA PHE A 120 8.21 9.12 27.73
C PHE A 120 9.13 7.91 27.97
N ILE A 121 9.19 6.97 27.02
CA ILE A 121 10.06 5.80 27.09
C ILE A 121 11.53 6.23 27.19
N ARG A 122 11.97 7.19 26.37
CA ARG A 122 13.34 7.74 26.44
C ARG A 122 13.67 8.37 27.78
N LYS A 123 12.71 9.05 28.42
CA LYS A 123 12.89 9.59 29.79
C LYS A 123 13.11 8.46 30.80
N LYS A 124 12.37 7.35 30.70
CA LYS A 124 12.55 6.18 31.57
C LYS A 124 13.92 5.53 31.37
N ILE A 125 14.36 5.37 30.13
CA ILE A 125 15.70 4.84 29.81
C ILE A 125 16.79 5.67 30.49
N ARG A 126 16.77 7.01 30.31
CA ARG A 126 17.74 7.91 30.97
C ARG A 126 17.72 7.78 32.49
N GLY A 127 16.53 7.70 33.10
CA GLY A 127 16.42 7.50 34.54
C GLY A 127 17.11 6.21 35.02
N TYR A 128 17.04 5.11 34.26
CA TYR A 128 17.76 3.88 34.60
C TYR A 128 19.27 3.98 34.38
N GLU A 129 19.72 4.72 33.36
CA GLU A 129 21.14 5.00 33.13
C GLU A 129 21.75 5.77 34.30
N GLU A 130 21.05 6.81 34.78
CA GLU A 130 21.44 7.60 35.94
C GLU A 130 21.53 6.75 37.21
N MET A 131 20.51 5.92 37.50
CA MET A 131 20.52 5.02 38.66
C MET A 131 21.67 4.01 38.64
N ARG A 132 22.03 3.49 37.46
CA ARG A 132 23.16 2.57 37.29
C ARG A 132 24.51 3.25 37.41
N ALA A 133 24.58 4.55 37.10
CA ALA A 133 25.80 5.34 37.18
C ALA A 133 26.12 5.81 38.61
N VAL A 134 25.16 5.78 39.54
CA VAL A 134 25.42 6.10 40.96
C VAL A 134 26.35 5.03 41.54
N PRO A 135 27.59 5.39 41.98
CA PRO A 135 28.47 4.43 42.60
C PRO A 135 27.83 3.93 43.89
N LYS A 136 27.77 2.60 44.06
CA LYS A 136 27.46 2.00 45.37
C LYS A 136 28.51 2.51 46.35
N ARG A 137 28.11 3.37 47.28
CA ARG A 137 28.98 3.80 48.38
C ARG A 137 29.41 2.54 49.15
N ALA A 138 30.71 2.30 49.17
CA ALA A 138 31.38 1.33 50.04
C ALA A 138 31.35 1.83 51.49
#